data_AF-A0A377GWT8-F1
#
_entry.id   AF-A0A377GWT8-F1
#
_cell.length_a   1.000
_cell.length_b   1.000
_cell.length_c   1.000
_cell.angle_alpha   90.00
_cell.angle_beta   90.00
_cell.angle_gamma   90.00
#
_symmetry.space_group_name_H-M   'P 1'
#
loop_
_entity.id
_entity.type
_entity.pdbx_description
1 polymer ?
#
loop_
_entity_poly.entity_id
_entity_poly.type
_entity_poly.pdbx_seq_one_letter_code
_entity_poly.pdbx_strand_id
1 'polypeptide(L)'
;MSEKKNQKITLLTFENFNEKIEDVLINTDVEYLILLYFDSNMDKNKFLLKNTKKYFFNFSKDKYMKNVILISKKEYIANDLLVRGVITPKNLEKFDYFKFITLYEHSKPKNINKFLSENSQVFNYKLDLYNESSPWIYFQNKTGILIVNEKTKDIILENYHKIKFIIPEIILTTLGGASDDKIIKLLKLIGADAHITLGFINKMIVPYTKRTDAYIYIEDENFEQIGREFIDEFLNLETYPDGIIQLRNFLGVPEKNFDADMTYDEEREINKKEIKYYSLKCEKGISLKASYTIKENTLILNTGLQKRYILNKII
;
A
#
# COMPACT_ATOMS: atom_id res chain seq x y z
N MET A 1 -17.81 -29.67 8.57
CA MET A 1 -18.66 -28.67 9.24
C MET A 1 -17.75 -27.80 10.09
N SER A 2 -17.53 -26.52 9.75
CA SER A 2 -16.82 -25.61 10.65
C SER A 2 -17.77 -25.23 11.77
N GLU A 3 -17.39 -25.48 13.03
CA GLU A 3 -18.13 -24.98 14.18
C GLU A 3 -18.30 -23.46 14.06
N LYS A 4 -19.52 -22.97 14.28
CA LYS A 4 -19.80 -21.53 14.25
C LYS A 4 -19.07 -20.89 15.44
N LYS A 5 -17.89 -20.33 15.19
CA LYS A 5 -17.18 -19.51 16.16
C LYS A 5 -18.07 -18.36 16.61
N ASN A 6 -18.04 -18.05 17.91
CA ASN A 6 -18.74 -16.87 18.42
C ASN A 6 -18.06 -15.61 17.90
N GLN A 7 -18.84 -14.61 17.48
CA GLN A 7 -18.29 -13.33 17.01
C GLN A 7 -18.29 -12.33 18.17
N LYS A 8 -17.17 -11.64 18.38
CA LYS A 8 -17.04 -10.59 19.39
C LYS A 8 -16.36 -9.35 18.82
N ILE A 9 -16.66 -8.20 19.40
CA ILE A 9 -15.85 -6.99 19.20
C ILE A 9 -14.94 -6.81 20.41
N THR A 10 -13.66 -6.50 20.15
CA THR A 10 -12.79 -5.94 21.19
C THR A 10 -12.42 -4.50 20.85
N LEU A 11 -12.54 -3.61 21.84
CA LEU A 11 -12.08 -2.23 21.75
C LEU A 11 -10.68 -2.13 22.37
N LEU A 12 -9.70 -1.78 21.55
CA LEU A 12 -8.33 -1.51 21.95
C LEU A 12 -8.08 0.01 22.01
N THR A 13 -7.60 0.47 23.16
CA THR A 13 -7.11 1.83 23.41
C THR A 13 -5.64 1.76 23.81
N PHE A 14 -4.95 2.90 23.83
CA PHE A 14 -3.54 2.93 24.22
C PHE A 14 -3.33 2.33 25.62
N GLU A 15 -4.26 2.60 26.53
CA GLU A 15 -4.19 2.21 27.93
C GLU A 15 -4.42 0.71 28.16
N ASN A 16 -5.24 0.05 27.34
CA ASN A 16 -5.62 -1.36 27.55
C ASN A 16 -5.02 -2.34 26.53
N PHE A 17 -4.19 -1.85 25.60
CA PHE A 17 -3.72 -2.65 24.46
C PHE A 17 -3.04 -3.95 24.89
N ASN A 18 -2.06 -3.87 25.79
CA ASN A 18 -1.23 -5.02 26.17
C ASN A 18 -2.03 -6.12 26.88
N GLU A 19 -3.02 -5.75 27.70
CA GLU A 19 -3.87 -6.70 28.41
C GLU A 19 -4.85 -7.38 27.43
N LYS A 20 -5.60 -6.59 26.67
CA LYS A 20 -6.65 -7.12 25.79
C LYS A 20 -6.13 -7.90 24.59
N ILE A 21 -4.94 -7.57 24.09
CA ILE A 21 -4.37 -8.26 22.94
C ILE A 21 -4.03 -9.72 23.28
N GLU A 22 -3.55 -9.97 24.51
CA GLU A 22 -3.21 -11.31 24.98
C GLU A 22 -4.45 -12.21 25.02
N ASP A 23 -5.56 -11.70 25.60
CA ASP A 23 -6.84 -12.41 25.64
C ASP A 23 -7.36 -12.78 24.24
N VAL A 24 -7.25 -11.84 23.29
CA VAL A 24 -7.69 -12.05 21.90
C VAL A 24 -6.84 -13.12 21.20
N LEU A 25 -5.54 -13.18 21.48
CA LEU A 25 -4.63 -14.13 20.87
C LEU A 25 -4.77 -15.54 21.44
N ILE A 26 -5.11 -15.66 22.73
CA ILE A 26 -5.28 -16.96 23.40
C ILE A 26 -6.63 -17.59 23.06
N ASN A 27 -7.70 -16.80 22.95
CA ASN A 27 -9.05 -17.33 22.75
C ASN A 27 -9.36 -17.66 21.28
N THR A 28 -9.00 -18.86 20.85
CA THR A 28 -9.14 -19.29 19.45
C THR A 28 -10.56 -19.69 19.03
N ASP A 29 -11.50 -19.83 19.98
CA ASP A 29 -12.91 -20.20 19.72
C ASP A 29 -13.78 -19.01 19.28
N VAL A 30 -13.23 -17.79 19.37
CA VAL A 30 -13.91 -16.54 19.07
C VAL A 30 -13.32 -15.90 17.82
N GLU A 31 -14.19 -15.45 16.92
CA GLU A 31 -13.83 -14.58 15.81
C GLU A 31 -13.94 -13.12 16.26
N TYR A 32 -12.79 -12.47 16.43
CA TYR A 32 -12.73 -11.08 16.89
C TYR A 32 -12.70 -10.07 15.74
N LEU A 33 -13.59 -9.09 15.83
CA LEU A 33 -13.48 -7.80 15.14
C LEU A 33 -12.79 -6.80 16.07
N ILE A 34 -11.63 -6.31 15.65
CA ILE A 34 -10.81 -5.39 16.44
C ILE A 34 -11.22 -3.95 16.11
N LEU A 35 -11.66 -3.20 17.12
CA LEU A 35 -11.85 -1.75 17.04
C LEU A 35 -10.68 -1.04 17.69
N LEU A 36 -9.94 -0.23 16.92
CA LEU A 36 -8.89 0.64 17.45
C LEU A 36 -9.47 2.04 17.71
N TYR A 37 -9.35 2.53 18.94
CA TYR A 37 -9.76 3.88 19.30
C TYR A 37 -8.67 4.89 18.98
N PHE A 38 -8.90 5.74 17.98
CA PHE A 38 -7.99 6.82 17.62
C PHE A 38 -8.45 8.16 18.18
N ASP A 39 -7.70 8.67 19.15
CA ASP A 39 -7.93 9.98 19.75
C ASP A 39 -7.21 11.09 18.96
N SER A 40 -7.04 12.27 19.58
CA SER A 40 -6.30 13.39 18.97
C SER A 40 -4.78 13.26 19.03
N ASN A 41 -4.23 12.35 19.83
CA ASN A 41 -2.80 12.14 20.03
C ASN A 41 -2.23 11.19 18.96
N MET A 42 -1.42 11.75 18.05
CA MET A 42 -0.85 11.01 16.93
C MET A 42 0.11 9.90 17.36
N ASP A 43 0.86 10.08 18.43
CA ASP A 43 1.85 9.09 18.87
C ASP A 43 1.19 7.86 19.50
N LYS A 44 0.12 8.07 20.27
CA LYS A 44 -0.74 6.99 20.76
C LYS A 44 -1.38 6.21 19.61
N ASN A 45 -1.91 6.92 18.62
CA ASN A 45 -2.52 6.31 17.44
C ASN A 45 -1.49 5.50 16.62
N LYS A 46 -0.27 6.04 16.42
CA LYS A 46 0.86 5.32 15.80
C LYS A 46 1.21 4.06 16.57
N PHE A 47 1.29 4.15 17.90
CA PHE A 47 1.56 3.00 18.76
C PHE A 47 0.52 1.91 18.57
N LEU A 48 -0.77 2.25 18.61
CA LEU A 48 -1.87 1.30 18.42
C LEU A 48 -1.76 0.59 17.08
N LEU A 49 -1.70 1.35 15.98
CA LEU A 49 -1.65 0.76 14.64
C LEU A 49 -0.42 -0.13 14.46
N LYS A 50 0.75 0.34 14.90
CA LYS A 50 2.01 -0.41 14.77
C LYS A 50 1.93 -1.74 15.52
N ASN A 51 1.43 -1.74 16.76
CA ASN A 51 1.36 -2.96 17.54
C ASN A 51 0.24 -3.89 17.06
N THR A 52 -0.92 -3.38 16.64
CA THR A 52 -1.97 -4.21 16.02
C THR A 52 -1.45 -4.90 14.76
N LYS A 53 -0.70 -4.18 13.90
CA LYS A 53 -0.08 -4.77 12.69
C LYS A 53 0.83 -5.95 13.01
N LYS A 54 1.60 -5.91 14.11
CA LYS A 54 2.48 -7.03 14.49
C LYS A 54 1.73 -8.36 14.69
N TYR A 55 0.48 -8.30 15.14
CA TYR A 55 -0.30 -9.48 15.48
C TYR A 55 -1.27 -9.90 14.38
N PHE A 56 -1.86 -8.93 13.65
CA PHE A 56 -2.95 -9.20 12.70
C PHE A 56 -2.61 -8.93 11.24
N PHE A 57 -1.38 -8.49 10.93
CA PHE A 57 -0.98 -8.22 9.56
C PHE A 57 0.15 -9.15 9.13
N ASN A 58 -0.17 -10.14 8.30
CA ASN A 58 0.84 -10.94 7.65
C ASN A 58 1.28 -10.28 6.33
N PHE A 59 2.37 -9.54 6.37
CA PHE A 59 2.95 -8.83 5.23
C PHE A 59 3.24 -9.68 3.97
N SER A 60 3.28 -11.02 4.07
CA SER A 60 3.46 -11.90 2.89
C SER A 60 2.16 -12.46 2.32
N LYS A 61 1.03 -12.30 3.01
CA LYS A 61 -0.26 -12.91 2.61
C LYS A 61 -1.43 -11.91 2.58
N ASP A 62 -1.37 -10.90 3.43
CA ASP A 62 -2.47 -9.98 3.64
C ASP A 62 -2.23 -8.68 2.88
N LYS A 63 -3.27 -8.23 2.17
CA LYS A 63 -3.32 -6.89 1.56
C LYS A 63 -3.56 -5.81 2.62
N TYR A 64 -4.32 -6.14 3.66
CA TYR A 64 -4.66 -5.29 4.81
C TYR A 64 -5.18 -6.15 5.98
N MET A 65 -5.30 -5.55 7.17
CA MET A 65 -5.89 -6.21 8.34
C MET A 65 -7.41 -6.33 8.21
N LYS A 66 -7.86 -7.47 7.70
CA LYS A 66 -9.27 -7.73 7.35
C LYS A 66 -10.25 -7.64 8.51
N ASN A 67 -9.82 -7.88 9.74
CA ASN A 67 -10.67 -7.86 10.93
C ASN A 67 -10.41 -6.65 11.83
N VAL A 68 -9.79 -5.59 11.32
CA VAL A 68 -9.48 -4.38 12.08
C VAL A 68 -10.23 -3.18 11.51
N ILE A 69 -10.89 -2.43 12.39
CA ILE A 69 -11.58 -1.18 12.08
C ILE A 69 -11.00 -0.11 13.00
N LEU A 70 -10.79 1.10 12.48
CA LEU A 70 -10.54 2.26 13.31
C LEU A 70 -11.83 2.99 13.59
N ILE A 71 -11.97 3.46 14.83
CA ILE A 71 -12.91 4.51 15.16
C ILE A 71 -12.13 5.74 15.58
N SER A 72 -12.35 6.84 14.86
CA SER A 72 -11.47 8.00 14.99
C SER A 72 -12.22 9.31 15.06
N LYS A 73 -11.63 10.27 15.80
CA LYS A 73 -12.06 11.66 15.83
C LYS A 73 -11.78 12.41 14.53
N LYS A 74 -10.76 11.98 13.78
CA LYS A 74 -10.37 12.58 12.50
C LYS A 74 -10.71 11.63 11.36
N GLU A 75 -10.90 12.21 10.18
CA GLU A 75 -11.06 11.43 8.95
C GLU A 75 -9.70 10.88 8.50
N TYR A 76 -9.60 9.55 8.49
CA TYR A 76 -8.50 8.79 7.90
C TYR A 76 -9.02 7.93 6.77
N ILE A 77 -8.09 7.46 5.94
CA ILE A 77 -8.41 6.55 4.86
C ILE A 77 -7.92 5.14 5.22
N ALA A 78 -8.77 4.14 5.00
CA ALA A 78 -8.54 2.76 5.37
C ALA A 78 -7.37 2.14 4.60
N ASN A 79 -7.23 2.47 3.31
CA ASN A 79 -6.09 2.05 2.49
C ASN A 79 -4.75 2.55 3.09
N ASP A 80 -4.67 3.81 3.53
CA ASP A 80 -3.46 4.41 4.12
C ASP A 80 -3.06 3.78 5.46
N LEU A 81 -3.99 3.14 6.15
CA LEU A 81 -3.75 2.50 7.43
C LEU A 81 -3.68 0.96 7.33
N LEU A 82 -4.01 0.40 6.16
CA LEU A 82 -4.15 -1.03 5.89
C LEU A 82 -5.11 -1.73 6.86
N VAL A 83 -6.27 -1.11 7.08
CA VAL A 83 -7.36 -1.68 7.88
C VAL A 83 -8.59 -1.88 7.04
N ARG A 84 -9.56 -2.65 7.52
CA ARG A 84 -10.81 -2.89 6.80
C ARG A 84 -11.60 -1.61 6.56
N GLY A 85 -11.63 -0.73 7.56
CA GLY A 85 -12.37 0.53 7.46
C GLY A 85 -12.04 1.50 8.58
N VAL A 86 -12.40 2.76 8.34
CA VAL A 86 -12.35 3.85 9.28
C VAL A 86 -13.76 4.38 9.48
N ILE A 87 -14.21 4.35 10.73
CA ILE A 87 -15.44 4.98 11.20
C ILE A 87 -15.04 6.33 11.79
N THR A 88 -15.63 7.41 11.28
CA THR A 88 -15.47 8.76 11.83
C THR A 88 -16.83 9.25 12.31
N PRO A 89 -17.16 9.06 13.61
CA PRO A 89 -18.39 9.59 14.19
C PRO A 89 -18.43 11.10 14.15
N LYS A 90 -19.62 11.69 14.02
CA LYS A 90 -19.80 13.16 14.13
C LYS A 90 -19.32 13.70 15.49
N ASN A 91 -19.47 12.90 16.54
CA ASN A 91 -18.97 13.17 17.88
C ASN A 91 -18.49 11.85 18.48
N LEU A 92 -17.17 11.69 18.60
CA LEU A 92 -16.54 10.46 19.07
C LEU A 92 -16.90 10.16 20.53
N GLU A 93 -16.94 11.20 21.37
CA GLU A 93 -17.25 11.09 22.79
C GLU A 93 -18.69 10.65 23.07
N LYS A 94 -19.60 10.87 22.10
CA LYS A 94 -21.01 10.45 22.16
C LYS A 94 -21.31 9.20 21.33
N PHE A 95 -20.30 8.56 20.74
CA PHE A 95 -20.52 7.33 20.00
C PHE A 95 -20.90 6.21 20.97
N ASP A 96 -22.07 5.60 20.76
CA ASP A 96 -22.56 4.53 21.64
C ASP A 96 -21.88 3.20 21.30
N TYR A 97 -20.68 3.01 21.87
CA TYR A 97 -19.86 1.82 21.71
C TYR A 97 -20.60 0.56 22.13
N PHE A 98 -21.29 0.59 23.27
CA PHE A 98 -21.96 -0.59 23.81
C PHE A 98 -23.08 -1.04 22.89
N LYS A 99 -23.94 -0.13 22.43
CA LYS A 99 -25.00 -0.46 21.49
C LYS A 99 -24.45 -0.97 20.15
N PHE A 100 -23.35 -0.40 19.67
CA PHE A 100 -22.69 -0.86 18.45
C PHE A 100 -22.17 -2.30 18.60
N ILE A 101 -21.47 -2.57 19.70
CA ILE A 101 -20.94 -3.90 20.04
C ILE A 101 -22.07 -4.91 20.16
N THR A 102 -23.07 -4.62 20.98
CA THR A 102 -24.24 -5.48 21.18
C THR A 102 -24.92 -5.79 19.86
N LEU A 103 -25.15 -4.80 19.00
CA LEU A 103 -25.79 -5.02 17.71
C LEU A 103 -24.97 -5.94 16.81
N TYR A 104 -23.65 -5.76 16.73
CA TYR A 104 -22.78 -6.62 15.94
C TYR A 104 -22.80 -8.07 16.43
N GLU A 105 -22.61 -8.29 17.72
CA GLU A 105 -22.51 -9.63 18.31
C GLU A 105 -23.83 -10.42 18.23
N HIS A 106 -24.98 -9.72 18.33
CA HIS A 106 -26.30 -10.34 18.18
C HIS A 106 -26.68 -10.59 16.72
N SER A 107 -26.38 -9.65 15.82
CA SER A 107 -26.74 -9.79 14.40
C SER A 107 -25.85 -10.79 13.64
N LYS A 108 -24.66 -11.09 14.16
CA LYS A 108 -23.67 -12.02 13.59
C LYS A 108 -23.52 -11.82 12.07
N PRO A 109 -23.14 -10.60 11.63
CA PRO A 109 -23.20 -10.25 10.22
C PRO A 109 -22.20 -11.10 9.41
N LYS A 110 -22.69 -11.72 8.33
CA LYS A 110 -21.82 -12.46 7.40
C LYS A 110 -20.87 -11.57 6.62
N ASN A 111 -21.20 -10.28 6.47
CA ASN A 111 -20.41 -9.29 5.76
C ASN A 111 -20.25 -8.03 6.60
N ILE A 112 -19.05 -7.82 7.14
CA ILE A 112 -18.72 -6.67 7.99
C ILE A 112 -18.86 -5.35 7.22
N ASN A 113 -18.44 -5.27 5.95
CA ASN A 113 -18.53 -4.03 5.15
C ASN A 113 -19.99 -3.59 4.98
N LYS A 114 -20.87 -4.56 4.74
CA LYS A 114 -22.32 -4.32 4.65
C LYS A 114 -22.89 -3.86 5.99
N PHE A 115 -22.54 -4.54 7.08
CA PHE A 115 -22.94 -4.15 8.43
C PHE A 115 -22.53 -2.70 8.75
N LEU A 116 -21.30 -2.30 8.43
CA LEU A 116 -20.83 -0.93 8.65
C LEU A 116 -21.63 0.07 7.80
N SER A 117 -21.82 -0.22 6.52
CA SER A 117 -22.52 0.70 5.62
C SER A 117 -23.98 0.93 6.05
N GLU A 118 -24.70 -0.13 6.39
CA GLU A 118 -26.11 -0.08 6.80
C GLU A 118 -26.33 0.65 8.14
N ASN A 119 -25.34 0.62 9.03
CA ASN A 119 -25.44 1.21 10.37
C ASN A 119 -24.86 2.64 10.46
N SER A 120 -24.29 3.17 9.37
CA SER A 120 -23.68 4.50 9.33
C SER A 120 -24.63 5.63 9.76
N GLN A 121 -25.88 5.60 9.29
CA GLN A 121 -26.89 6.60 9.65
C GLN A 121 -27.35 6.45 11.10
N VAL A 122 -27.59 5.21 11.55
CA VAL A 122 -28.09 4.90 12.91
C VAL A 122 -27.11 5.37 13.99
N PHE A 123 -25.81 5.20 13.74
CA PHE A 123 -24.75 5.60 14.66
C PHE A 123 -24.08 6.92 14.28
N ASN A 124 -24.60 7.62 13.27
CA ASN A 124 -24.17 8.95 12.82
C ASN A 124 -22.65 9.08 12.60
N TYR A 125 -22.11 8.23 11.73
CA TYR A 125 -20.70 8.24 11.34
C TYR A 125 -20.50 8.28 9.83
N LYS A 126 -19.36 8.84 9.42
CA LYS A 126 -18.79 8.63 8.08
C LYS A 126 -17.99 7.34 8.06
N LEU A 127 -18.02 6.66 6.92
CA LEU A 127 -17.35 5.39 6.72
C LEU A 127 -16.42 5.48 5.51
N ASP A 128 -15.17 5.11 5.72
CA ASP A 128 -14.22 4.83 4.66
C ASP A 128 -13.82 3.35 4.74
N LEU A 129 -13.87 2.64 3.61
CA LEU A 129 -13.58 1.20 3.54
C LEU A 129 -12.36 0.96 2.65
N TYR A 130 -11.58 -0.06 2.98
CA TYR A 130 -10.46 -0.46 2.14
C TYR A 130 -10.93 -0.85 0.74
N ASN A 131 -10.40 -0.17 -0.27
CA ASN A 131 -10.66 -0.50 -1.66
C ASN A 131 -9.66 -1.54 -2.16
N GLU A 132 -10.11 -2.80 -2.27
CA GLU A 132 -9.29 -3.91 -2.80
C GLU A 132 -9.13 -3.88 -4.32
N SER A 133 -10.09 -3.29 -5.04
CA SER A 133 -10.13 -3.34 -6.50
C SER A 133 -9.14 -2.40 -7.17
N SER A 134 -8.85 -1.28 -6.51
CA SER A 134 -7.92 -0.27 -7.01
C SER A 134 -7.27 0.48 -5.84
N PRO A 135 -6.48 -0.21 -4.99
CA PRO A 135 -5.74 0.46 -3.93
C PRO A 135 -4.72 1.41 -4.55
N TRP A 136 -4.57 2.62 -4.01
CA TRP A 136 -3.41 3.47 -4.33
C TRP A 136 -2.20 3.12 -3.48
N ILE A 137 -2.38 2.42 -2.36
CA ILE A 137 -1.30 1.89 -1.52
C ILE A 137 -1.61 0.45 -1.09
N TYR A 138 -0.63 -0.43 -1.24
CA TYR A 138 -0.75 -1.85 -0.88
C TYR A 138 0.60 -2.45 -0.52
N PHE A 139 0.59 -3.69 -0.02
CA PHE A 139 1.80 -4.44 0.29
C PHE A 139 1.89 -5.68 -0.60
N GLN A 140 3.10 -5.90 -1.11
CA GLN A 140 3.46 -7.09 -1.85
C GLN A 140 4.72 -7.69 -1.23
N ASN A 141 4.59 -8.88 -0.64
CA ASN A 141 5.69 -9.60 0.01
C ASN A 141 6.59 -8.72 0.91
N LYS A 142 5.98 -8.03 1.89
CA LYS A 142 6.60 -7.05 2.81
C LYS A 142 7.07 -5.74 2.18
N THR A 143 6.86 -5.52 0.89
CA THR A 143 7.19 -4.27 0.19
C THR A 143 5.93 -3.41 0.08
N GLY A 144 5.95 -2.20 0.63
CA GLY A 144 4.93 -1.18 0.46
C GLY A 144 5.05 -0.52 -0.92
N ILE A 145 3.94 -0.51 -1.65
CA ILE A 145 3.84 0.02 -3.00
C ILE A 145 2.82 1.14 -3.01
N LEU A 146 3.23 2.31 -3.50
CA LEU A 146 2.37 3.46 -3.76
C LEU A 146 2.19 3.67 -5.26
N ILE A 147 0.94 3.83 -5.68
CA ILE A 147 0.53 4.05 -7.06
C ILE A 147 0.18 5.51 -7.25
N VAL A 148 0.86 6.16 -8.19
CA VAL A 148 0.64 7.56 -8.54
C VAL A 148 0.26 7.69 -10.01
N ASN A 149 -1.03 7.84 -10.26
CA ASN A 149 -1.58 8.02 -11.60
C ASN A 149 -2.70 9.09 -11.60
N GLU A 150 -3.35 9.30 -12.74
CA GLU A 150 -4.46 10.25 -12.88
C GLU A 150 -5.61 10.02 -11.90
N LYS A 151 -5.90 8.76 -11.55
CA LYS A 151 -7.01 8.38 -10.66
C LYS A 151 -6.65 8.57 -9.18
N THR A 152 -5.38 8.44 -8.81
CA THR A 152 -4.94 8.44 -7.41
C THR A 152 -4.30 9.76 -6.97
N LYS A 153 -3.83 10.59 -7.91
CA LYS A 153 -3.06 11.81 -7.59
C LYS A 153 -3.79 12.77 -6.65
N ASP A 154 -5.08 13.03 -6.86
CA ASP A 154 -5.82 14.00 -6.06
C ASP A 154 -6.09 13.43 -4.65
N ILE A 155 -6.43 12.14 -4.54
CA ILE A 155 -6.58 11.43 -3.26
C ILE A 155 -5.29 11.54 -2.43
N ILE A 156 -4.14 11.26 -3.05
CA ILE A 156 -2.85 11.31 -2.37
C ILE A 156 -2.49 12.75 -1.98
N LEU A 157 -2.66 13.73 -2.88
CA LEU A 157 -2.35 15.13 -2.58
C LEU A 157 -3.19 15.67 -1.42
N GLU A 158 -4.50 15.40 -1.40
CA GLU A 158 -5.40 15.84 -0.33
C GLU A 158 -5.08 15.19 1.02
N ASN A 159 -4.51 13.97 1.00
CA ASN A 159 -4.26 13.19 2.21
C ASN A 159 -2.78 13.01 2.54
N TYR A 160 -1.85 13.62 1.80
CA TYR A 160 -0.40 13.43 1.99
C TYR A 160 0.04 13.67 3.44
N HIS A 161 -0.50 14.70 4.09
CA HIS A 161 -0.24 15.02 5.49
C HIS A 161 -0.73 13.93 6.46
N LYS A 162 -1.70 13.11 6.06
CA LYS A 162 -2.22 11.93 6.77
C LYS A 162 -1.51 10.64 6.35
N ILE A 163 -0.92 10.57 5.15
CA ILE A 163 -0.24 9.39 4.57
C ILE A 163 1.12 9.09 5.25
N LYS A 164 1.62 9.94 6.14
CA LYS A 164 2.88 9.75 6.88
C LYS A 164 2.98 8.48 7.77
N PHE A 165 1.96 7.62 7.81
CA PHE A 165 2.03 6.34 8.52
C PHE A 165 2.65 5.22 7.69
N ILE A 166 2.73 5.37 6.37
CA ILE A 166 3.35 4.39 5.47
C ILE A 166 4.28 5.13 4.53
N ILE A 167 5.58 4.86 4.68
CA ILE A 167 6.59 5.25 3.71
C ILE A 167 6.65 4.10 2.71
N PRO A 168 6.24 4.29 1.44
CA PRO A 168 6.30 3.22 0.46
C PRO A 168 7.74 2.97 0.05
N GLU A 169 8.15 1.72 -0.03
CA GLU A 169 9.48 1.38 -0.55
C GLU A 169 9.54 1.53 -2.07
N ILE A 170 8.42 1.32 -2.79
CA ILE A 170 8.33 1.51 -4.24
C ILE A 170 7.17 2.47 -4.58
N ILE A 171 7.46 3.46 -5.42
CA ILE A 171 6.44 4.29 -6.08
C ILE A 171 6.34 3.86 -7.54
N LEU A 172 5.13 3.50 -7.96
CA LEU A 172 4.78 3.20 -9.34
C LEU A 172 3.97 4.38 -9.90
N THR A 173 4.52 5.08 -10.88
CA THR A 173 3.82 6.18 -11.55
C THR A 173 3.50 5.83 -12.99
N THR A 174 2.36 6.29 -13.47
CA THR A 174 1.94 6.14 -14.86
C THR A 174 1.94 7.51 -15.51
N LEU A 175 2.65 7.64 -16.61
CA LEU A 175 2.87 8.89 -17.32
C LEU A 175 2.57 8.68 -18.80
N GLY A 176 1.84 9.59 -19.43
CA GLY A 176 1.28 9.32 -20.74
C GLY A 176 0.52 10.45 -21.42
N GLY A 177 0.52 11.68 -20.87
CA GLY A 177 -0.28 12.75 -21.48
C GLY A 177 -0.10 14.15 -20.90
N ALA A 178 -0.96 15.07 -21.36
CA ALA A 178 -0.90 16.50 -21.08
C ALA A 178 -1.20 16.90 -19.61
N SER A 179 -1.56 15.95 -18.74
CA SER A 179 -2.00 16.19 -17.36
C SER A 179 -1.00 15.77 -16.27
N ASP A 180 0.23 15.40 -16.67
CA ASP A 180 1.24 14.82 -15.79
C ASP A 180 1.81 15.84 -14.76
N ASP A 181 1.56 17.14 -14.92
CA ASP A 181 2.04 18.20 -14.00
C ASP A 181 1.70 17.94 -12.54
N LYS A 182 0.47 17.49 -12.26
CA LYS A 182 0.03 17.17 -10.89
C LYS A 182 0.77 15.95 -10.34
N ILE A 183 0.99 14.93 -11.17
CA ILE A 183 1.75 13.73 -10.81
C ILE A 183 3.19 14.11 -10.51
N ILE A 184 3.81 14.93 -11.36
CA ILE A 184 5.19 15.43 -11.18
C ILE A 184 5.32 16.24 -9.89
N LYS A 185 4.35 17.13 -9.59
CA LYS A 185 4.31 17.87 -8.32
C LYS A 185 4.21 16.93 -7.12
N LEU A 186 3.41 15.88 -7.22
CA LEU A 186 3.29 14.90 -6.16
C LEU A 186 4.60 14.11 -5.98
N LEU A 187 5.25 13.68 -7.06
CA LEU A 187 6.57 13.03 -7.00
C LEU A 187 7.65 13.96 -6.42
N LYS A 188 7.53 15.28 -6.56
CA LYS A 188 8.40 16.23 -5.85
C LYS A 188 8.23 16.15 -4.34
N LEU A 189 7.03 15.87 -3.85
CA LEU A 189 6.75 15.79 -2.42
C LEU A 189 7.12 14.43 -1.81
N ILE A 190 7.03 13.35 -2.59
CA ILE A 190 7.05 11.98 -2.03
C ILE A 190 8.11 11.06 -2.66
N GLY A 191 8.67 11.41 -3.81
CA GLY A 191 9.61 10.56 -4.54
C GLY A 191 10.95 10.37 -3.82
N ALA A 192 11.33 11.32 -2.96
CA ALA A 192 12.51 11.21 -2.11
C ALA A 192 12.35 10.13 -1.03
N ASP A 193 11.13 9.91 -0.55
CA ASP A 193 10.83 9.03 0.58
C ASP A 193 10.80 7.53 0.20
N ALA A 194 10.80 7.17 -1.08
CA ALA A 194 10.78 5.78 -1.55
C ALA A 194 12.15 5.27 -1.99
N HIS A 195 12.43 3.98 -1.84
CA HIS A 195 13.68 3.38 -2.35
C HIS A 195 13.77 3.42 -3.88
N ILE A 196 12.65 3.19 -4.58
CA ILE A 196 12.60 3.19 -6.05
C ILE A 196 11.33 3.92 -6.52
N THR A 197 11.47 4.86 -7.45
CA THR A 197 10.35 5.44 -8.20
C THR A 197 10.41 5.00 -9.66
N LEU A 198 9.42 4.25 -10.13
CA LEU A 198 9.31 3.73 -11.50
C LEU A 198 8.22 4.42 -12.29
N GLY A 199 8.51 4.87 -13.51
CA GLY A 199 7.54 5.47 -14.41
C GLY A 199 7.18 4.56 -15.56
N PHE A 200 5.94 4.07 -15.60
CA PHE A 200 5.41 3.33 -16.74
C PHE A 200 4.93 4.31 -17.82
N ILE A 201 5.41 4.10 -19.05
CA ILE A 201 5.10 4.93 -20.22
C ILE A 201 4.80 4.04 -21.42
N ASN A 202 3.95 4.51 -22.33
CA ASN A 202 3.70 3.87 -23.62
C ASN A 202 4.16 4.72 -24.82
N LYS A 203 4.87 5.83 -24.55
CA LYS A 203 5.50 6.71 -25.56
C LYS A 203 6.86 7.17 -25.07
N MET A 204 7.89 6.95 -25.89
CA MET A 204 9.30 7.29 -25.60
C MET A 204 9.63 8.79 -25.79
N ILE A 205 8.68 9.60 -26.26
CA ILE A 205 8.94 10.94 -26.81
C ILE A 205 9.10 12.02 -25.71
N VAL A 206 8.82 11.71 -24.45
CA VAL A 206 8.73 12.75 -23.40
C VAL A 206 9.81 12.56 -22.34
N PRO A 207 10.65 13.58 -22.07
CA PRO A 207 11.56 13.57 -20.94
C PRO A 207 10.75 13.81 -19.67
N TYR A 208 10.05 12.77 -19.25
CA TYR A 208 9.42 12.74 -17.94
C TYR A 208 10.57 12.86 -16.91
N THR A 209 10.32 13.63 -15.87
CA THR A 209 11.34 14.28 -15.02
C THR A 209 12.42 13.38 -14.39
N LYS A 210 13.55 13.97 -13.98
CA LYS A 210 14.59 13.32 -13.15
C LYS A 210 14.13 12.92 -11.73
N ARG A 211 12.84 13.08 -11.41
CA ARG A 211 12.21 12.65 -10.13
C ARG A 211 11.76 11.19 -10.16
N THR A 212 11.70 10.58 -11.33
CA THR A 212 11.56 9.14 -11.48
C THR A 212 12.95 8.52 -11.63
N ASP A 213 13.21 7.42 -10.93
CA ASP A 213 14.52 6.76 -10.92
C ASP A 213 14.76 5.92 -12.20
N ALA A 214 13.69 5.35 -12.78
CA ALA A 214 13.72 4.67 -14.08
C ALA A 214 12.37 4.71 -14.80
N TYR A 215 12.42 4.88 -16.13
CA TYR A 215 11.26 4.77 -17.01
C TYR A 215 11.19 3.41 -17.67
N ILE A 216 10.02 2.80 -17.64
CA ILE A 216 9.74 1.50 -18.23
C ILE A 216 8.71 1.71 -19.34
N TYR A 217 9.19 1.63 -20.58
CA TYR A 217 8.40 1.67 -21.80
C TYR A 217 7.76 0.32 -22.08
N ILE A 218 6.44 0.32 -22.28
CA ILE A 218 5.66 -0.86 -22.64
C ILE A 218 4.79 -0.46 -23.83
N GLU A 219 4.97 -1.15 -24.95
CA GLU A 219 4.21 -0.93 -26.18
C GLU A 219 2.88 -1.69 -26.14
N ASP A 220 2.00 -1.28 -25.21
CA ASP A 220 0.66 -1.86 -25.02
C ASP A 220 -0.29 -0.80 -24.43
N GLU A 221 -1.59 -0.86 -24.76
CA GLU A 221 -2.59 0.04 -24.18
C GLU A 221 -2.80 -0.22 -22.67
N ASN A 222 -2.56 -1.44 -22.22
CA ASN A 222 -2.65 -1.86 -20.81
C ASN A 222 -1.31 -1.75 -20.07
N PHE A 223 -0.38 -0.90 -20.56
CA PHE A 223 0.96 -0.74 -20.01
C PHE A 223 0.99 -0.56 -18.48
N GLU A 224 0.05 0.19 -17.91
CA GLU A 224 -0.04 0.39 -16.47
C GLU A 224 -0.24 -0.92 -15.70
N GLN A 225 -1.13 -1.79 -16.19
CA GLN A 225 -1.41 -3.07 -15.57
C GLN A 225 -0.23 -4.02 -15.76
N ILE A 226 0.35 -4.10 -16.97
CA ILE A 226 1.51 -4.96 -17.27
C ILE A 226 2.70 -4.59 -16.38
N GLY A 227 2.98 -3.29 -16.23
CA GLY A 227 4.06 -2.80 -15.38
C GLY A 227 3.87 -3.17 -13.91
N ARG A 228 2.65 -3.03 -13.38
CA ARG A 228 2.32 -3.43 -12.00
C ARG A 228 2.46 -4.93 -11.79
N GLU A 229 1.89 -5.73 -12.68
CA GLU A 229 1.97 -7.19 -12.60
C GLU A 229 3.42 -7.67 -12.65
N PHE A 230 4.27 -7.05 -13.47
CA PHE A 230 5.71 -7.34 -13.47
C PHE A 230 6.35 -7.11 -12.09
N ILE A 231 6.07 -5.98 -11.44
CA ILE A 231 6.61 -5.67 -10.11
C ILE A 231 6.07 -6.65 -9.06
N ASP A 232 4.77 -6.93 -9.09
CA ASP A 232 4.17 -7.83 -8.13
C ASP A 232 4.74 -9.26 -8.23
N GLU A 233 4.90 -9.75 -9.45
CA GLU A 233 5.48 -11.07 -9.73
C GLU A 233 6.97 -11.13 -9.39
N PHE A 234 7.72 -10.05 -9.61
CA PHE A 234 9.11 -9.98 -9.22
C PHE A 234 9.26 -10.07 -7.69
N LEU A 235 8.45 -9.29 -6.96
CA LEU A 235 8.45 -9.29 -5.49
C LEU A 235 7.89 -10.58 -4.89
N ASN A 236 7.15 -11.40 -5.64
CA ASN A 236 6.75 -12.74 -5.18
C ASN A 236 7.92 -13.73 -5.10
N LEU A 237 8.95 -13.55 -5.94
CA LEU A 237 10.09 -14.45 -5.98
C LEU A 237 11.12 -14.17 -4.88
N GLU A 238 11.25 -12.90 -4.49
CA GLU A 238 12.26 -12.42 -3.57
C GLU A 238 11.60 -11.59 -2.47
N THR A 239 11.85 -11.92 -1.20
CA THR A 239 11.30 -11.16 -0.08
C THR A 239 12.03 -9.85 0.13
N TYR A 240 11.36 -8.84 0.67
CA TYR A 240 12.04 -7.66 1.18
C TYR A 240 13.11 -8.03 2.21
N PRO A 241 14.33 -7.45 2.16
CA PRO A 241 14.76 -6.36 1.26
C PRO A 241 15.37 -6.81 -0.08
N ASP A 242 15.70 -8.10 -0.23
CA ASP A 242 16.51 -8.63 -1.34
C ASP A 242 15.89 -8.35 -2.71
N GLY A 243 14.58 -8.51 -2.85
CA GLY A 243 13.90 -8.19 -4.11
C GLY A 243 14.08 -6.73 -4.52
N ILE A 244 13.91 -5.78 -3.59
CA ILE A 244 14.13 -4.36 -3.88
C ILE A 244 15.59 -4.10 -4.23
N ILE A 245 16.54 -4.68 -3.49
CA ILE A 245 17.97 -4.50 -3.73
C ILE A 245 18.35 -4.98 -5.13
N GLN A 246 17.90 -6.16 -5.54
CA GLN A 246 18.20 -6.71 -6.86
C GLN A 246 17.60 -5.88 -7.99
N LEU A 247 16.32 -5.50 -7.86
CA LEU A 247 15.65 -4.65 -8.85
C LEU A 247 16.36 -3.29 -8.95
N ARG A 248 16.68 -2.67 -7.81
CA ARG A 248 17.43 -1.41 -7.71
C ARG A 248 18.79 -1.52 -8.42
N ASN A 249 19.54 -2.58 -8.15
CA ASN A 249 20.87 -2.80 -8.73
C ASN A 249 20.79 -2.97 -10.24
N PHE A 250 19.83 -3.74 -10.75
CA PHE A 250 19.59 -3.87 -12.20
C PHE A 250 19.24 -2.53 -12.86
N LEU A 251 18.39 -1.74 -12.19
CA LEU A 251 17.99 -0.41 -12.64
C LEU A 251 19.11 0.65 -12.45
N GLY A 252 20.25 0.27 -11.89
CA GLY A 252 21.36 1.16 -11.55
C GLY A 252 20.97 2.31 -10.62
N VAL A 253 19.91 2.15 -9.82
CA VAL A 253 19.40 3.20 -8.92
C VAL A 253 20.29 3.23 -7.67
N PRO A 254 20.85 4.40 -7.29
CA PRO A 254 21.70 4.48 -6.12
C PRO A 254 20.91 4.19 -4.83
N GLU A 255 21.62 3.70 -3.81
CA GLU A 255 21.07 3.59 -2.47
C GLU A 255 20.75 4.98 -1.90
N LYS A 256 19.53 5.15 -1.38
CA LYS A 256 19.12 6.37 -0.70
C LYS A 256 19.46 6.25 0.78
N ASN A 257 20.05 7.30 1.35
CA ASN A 257 20.26 7.43 2.78
C ASN A 257 19.16 8.33 3.34
N PHE A 258 18.21 7.75 4.09
CA PHE A 258 17.08 8.47 4.68
C PHE A 258 17.44 9.19 6.00
N ASP A 259 18.64 8.93 6.56
CA ASP A 259 19.13 9.56 7.78
C ASP A 259 19.98 10.81 7.51
N ALA A 260 20.25 11.14 6.22
CA ALA A 260 21.06 12.30 5.84
C ALA A 260 20.23 13.60 5.86
N ASP A 261 20.51 14.39 6.89
CA ASP A 261 19.68 15.48 7.43
C ASP A 261 19.85 16.86 6.74
N MET A 262 18.73 17.59 6.66
CA MET A 262 18.48 19.05 6.54
C MET A 262 19.28 19.98 5.60
N THR A 263 20.38 19.55 4.97
CA THR A 263 21.22 20.38 4.08
C THR A 263 21.25 19.88 2.63
N TYR A 264 20.49 18.82 2.34
CA TYR A 264 20.40 18.21 1.03
C TYR A 264 19.62 19.11 0.06
N ASP A 265 20.32 19.76 -0.86
CA ASP A 265 19.69 20.49 -1.97
C ASP A 265 19.24 19.47 -3.03
N GLU A 266 18.01 18.97 -2.85
CA GLU A 266 17.40 18.00 -3.75
C GLU A 266 17.44 18.45 -5.21
N GLU A 267 17.25 19.74 -5.49
CA GLU A 267 17.22 20.24 -6.87
C GLU A 267 18.61 20.17 -7.52
N ARG A 268 19.69 20.45 -6.77
CA ARG A 268 21.06 20.25 -7.27
C ARG A 268 21.38 18.78 -7.55
N GLU A 269 20.94 17.87 -6.69
CA GLU A 269 21.23 16.43 -6.86
C GLU A 269 20.35 15.79 -7.95
N ILE A 270 19.08 16.19 -8.05
CA ILE A 270 18.19 15.79 -9.15
C ILE A 270 18.80 16.20 -10.49
N ASN A 271 19.37 17.41 -10.59
CA ASN A 271 20.00 17.86 -11.83
C ASN A 271 21.20 17.01 -12.28
N LYS A 272 21.84 16.28 -11.37
CA LYS A 272 22.95 15.35 -11.68
C LYS A 272 22.47 13.95 -12.09
N LYS A 273 21.20 13.59 -11.84
CA LYS A 273 20.68 12.26 -12.20
C LYS A 273 20.62 12.08 -13.72
N GLU A 274 20.99 10.89 -14.17
CA GLU A 274 20.71 10.41 -15.52
C GLU A 274 19.31 9.80 -15.58
N ILE A 275 18.59 10.08 -16.66
CA ILE A 275 17.29 9.44 -16.90
C ILE A 275 17.58 8.07 -17.52
N LYS A 276 17.06 7.02 -16.91
CA LYS A 276 17.24 5.64 -17.38
C LYS A 276 15.96 5.14 -18.01
N TYR A 277 16.10 4.53 -19.19
CA TYR A 277 14.98 3.95 -19.92
C TYR A 277 15.16 2.45 -20.05
N TYR A 278 14.05 1.74 -19.93
CA TYR A 278 13.96 0.30 -20.08
C TYR A 278 12.75 -0.03 -20.95
N SER A 279 12.83 -1.06 -21.78
CA SER A 279 11.68 -1.63 -22.48
C SER A 279 11.23 -2.89 -21.75
N LEU A 280 9.96 -2.99 -21.41
CA LEU A 280 9.36 -4.18 -20.84
C LEU A 280 8.45 -4.83 -21.88
N LYS A 281 8.74 -6.10 -22.20
CA LYS A 281 7.88 -6.95 -23.03
C LYS A 281 7.26 -8.04 -22.18
N CYS A 282 5.97 -8.27 -22.37
CA CYS A 282 5.25 -9.40 -21.78
C CYS A 282 4.91 -10.41 -22.87
N GLU A 283 5.36 -11.65 -22.69
CA GLU A 283 5.19 -12.75 -23.63
C GLU A 283 4.63 -13.99 -22.91
N LYS A 284 4.29 -15.03 -23.67
CA LYS A 284 3.84 -16.30 -23.09
C LYS A 284 4.98 -16.97 -22.31
N GLY A 285 4.65 -17.50 -21.14
CA GLY A 285 5.58 -18.23 -20.30
C GLY A 285 6.12 -19.50 -20.97
N ILE A 286 7.42 -19.77 -20.81
CA ILE A 286 8.10 -20.94 -21.39
C ILE A 286 8.74 -21.87 -20.34
N SER A 287 8.64 -21.52 -19.06
CA SER A 287 9.25 -22.26 -17.95
C SER A 287 8.19 -22.93 -17.09
N LEU A 288 8.50 -24.11 -16.55
CA LEU A 288 7.64 -24.75 -15.54
C LEU A 288 7.80 -24.12 -14.15
N LYS A 289 8.95 -23.48 -13.89
CA LYS A 289 9.27 -22.88 -12.59
C LYS A 289 9.33 -21.37 -12.71
N ALA A 290 8.81 -20.69 -11.70
CA ALA A 290 8.97 -19.25 -11.57
C ALA A 290 10.41 -18.93 -11.13
N SER A 291 11.05 -17.99 -11.81
CA SER A 291 12.42 -17.57 -11.56
C SER A 291 12.71 -16.28 -12.31
N TYR A 292 13.75 -15.55 -11.90
CA TYR A 292 14.31 -14.47 -12.70
C TYR A 292 15.79 -14.72 -12.98
N THR A 293 16.28 -14.13 -14.06
CA THR A 293 17.71 -14.11 -14.40
C THR A 293 18.09 -12.72 -14.89
N ILE A 294 19.25 -12.25 -14.46
CA ILE A 294 19.83 -10.98 -14.91
C ILE A 294 21.07 -11.31 -15.74
N LYS A 295 21.12 -10.81 -16.97
CA LYS A 295 22.27 -10.93 -17.87
C LYS A 295 22.53 -9.57 -18.50
N GLU A 296 23.65 -8.96 -18.13
CA GLU A 296 24.07 -7.64 -18.62
C GLU A 296 22.92 -6.60 -18.53
N ASN A 297 22.35 -6.24 -19.68
CA ASN A 297 21.32 -5.22 -19.82
C ASN A 297 19.89 -5.79 -19.79
N THR A 298 19.71 -7.07 -19.47
CA THR A 298 18.44 -7.78 -19.58
C THR A 298 18.07 -8.50 -18.28
N LEU A 299 16.87 -8.24 -17.78
CA LEU A 299 16.22 -9.00 -16.70
C LEU A 299 15.05 -9.79 -17.30
N ILE A 300 15.12 -11.11 -17.18
CA ILE A 300 14.05 -12.02 -17.61
C ILE A 300 13.38 -12.59 -16.37
N LEU A 301 12.09 -12.36 -16.23
CA LEU A 301 11.24 -12.91 -15.17
C LEU A 301 10.27 -13.92 -15.80
N ASN A 302 10.35 -15.18 -15.38
CA ASN A 302 9.40 -16.23 -15.74
C ASN A 302 8.44 -16.44 -14.58
N THR A 303 7.13 -16.43 -14.84
CA THR A 303 6.08 -16.70 -13.83
C THR A 303 5.41 -18.06 -14.08
N GLY A 304 6.19 -19.01 -14.63
CA GLY A 304 5.68 -20.31 -15.09
C GLY A 304 5.27 -20.28 -16.57
N LEU A 305 4.28 -21.10 -16.94
CA LEU A 305 3.78 -21.22 -18.32
C LEU A 305 2.81 -20.11 -18.72
N GLN A 306 2.47 -19.21 -17.79
CA GLN A 306 1.51 -18.13 -18.02
C GLN A 306 2.17 -16.93 -18.70
N LYS A 307 3.08 -16.25 -17.99
CA LYS A 307 3.73 -15.03 -18.48
C LYS A 307 5.25 -15.11 -18.36
N ARG A 308 5.91 -14.40 -19.25
CA ARG A 308 7.34 -14.10 -19.21
C ARG A 308 7.51 -12.61 -19.47
N TYR A 309 8.21 -11.95 -18.56
CA TYR A 309 8.55 -10.55 -18.68
C TYR A 309 10.03 -10.41 -19.05
N ILE A 310 10.32 -9.55 -20.02
CA ILE A 310 11.67 -9.25 -20.48
C ILE A 310 11.87 -7.74 -20.36
N LEU A 311 12.66 -7.32 -19.38
CA LEU A 311 13.01 -5.93 -19.11
C LEU A 311 14.43 -5.68 -19.64
N ASN A 312 14.55 -4.87 -20.68
CA ASN A 312 15.83 -4.53 -21.31
C ASN A 312 16.17 -3.06 -21.08
N LYS A 313 17.42 -2.76 -20.75
CA LYS A 313 17.92 -1.38 -20.74
C LYS A 313 17.93 -0.83 -22.17
N ILE A 314 17.40 0.36 -22.36
CA ILE A 314 17.49 1.12 -23.60
C ILE A 314 18.73 1.99 -23.47
N ILE A 315 19.73 1.71 -24.31
CA ILE A 315 21.02 2.43 -24.33
C ILE A 315 20.88 3.69 -25.18
#